data_AF-A0A6A3MCU7-F1
#
_entry.id   AF-A0A6A3MCU7-F1
#
_cell.length_a   1.000
_cell.length_b   1.000
_cell.length_c   1.000
_cell.angle_alpha   90.00
_cell.angle_beta   90.00
_cell.angle_gamma   90.00
#
_symmetry.space_group_name_H-M   'P 1'
#
loop_
_entity.id
_entity.type
_entity.pdbx_description
1 polymer ?
#
loop_
_entity_poly.entity_id
_entity_poly.type
_entity_poly.pdbx_seq_one_letter_code
_entity_poly.pdbx_strand_id
1 'polypeptide(L)'
;MLNPIEGCFSVFKAKVKAYLSEHRQRMFSQGSHRSMTEARMCLLEDAANSSIGCMNRHLVVSMALHCQRAVADALKMEDMQYGA
;
A
#
# COMPACT_ATOMS: atom_id res chain seq x y z
N MET A 1 0.50 -14.39 -1.24
CA MET A 1 1.88 -13.86 -1.10
C MET A 1 2.51 -14.51 0.11
N LEU A 2 3.76 -14.99 0.00
CA LEU A 2 4.45 -15.69 1.10
C LEU A 2 5.35 -14.76 1.93
N ASN A 3 5.47 -13.47 1.55
CA ASN A 3 6.22 -12.48 2.29
C ASN A 3 5.27 -11.46 2.95
N PRO A 4 5.22 -11.40 4.29
CA PRO A 4 4.34 -10.48 5.02
C PRO A 4 4.54 -9.00 4.66
N ILE A 5 5.76 -8.61 4.27
CA ILE A 5 6.07 -7.22 3.93
C ILE A 5 5.32 -6.76 2.67
N GLU A 6 5.11 -7.65 1.70
CA GLU A 6 4.41 -7.33 0.45
C GLU A 6 2.92 -7.06 0.72
N GLY A 7 2.33 -7.81 1.66
CA GLY A 7 0.97 -7.58 2.14
C GLY A 7 0.83 -6.23 2.85
N CYS A 8 1.78 -5.91 3.72
CA CYS A 8 1.81 -4.61 4.40
C CYS A 8 1.91 -3.45 3.40
N PHE A 9 2.84 -3.52 2.44
CA PHE A 9 2.98 -2.51 1.40
C PHE A 9 1.79 -2.44 0.45
N SER A 10 1.06 -3.54 0.23
CA SER A 10 -0.17 -3.51 -0.56
C SER A 10 -1.26 -2.68 0.12
N VAL A 11 -1.42 -2.83 1.44
CA VAL A 11 -2.35 -2.01 2.24
C VAL A 11 -1.94 -0.54 2.23
N PHE A 12 -0.65 -0.26 2.45
CA PHE A 12 -0.13 1.11 2.40
C PHE A 12 -0.34 1.76 1.03
N LYS A 13 -0.02 1.04 -0.05
CA LYS A 13 -0.25 1.48 -1.43
C LYS A 13 -1.73 1.76 -1.69
N ALA A 14 -2.65 0.96 -1.15
CA ALA A 14 -4.08 1.22 -1.28
C ALA A 14 -4.50 2.54 -0.59
N LYS A 15 -3.95 2.83 0.59
CA LYS A 15 -4.19 4.11 1.30
C LYS A 15 -3.61 5.31 0.55
N VAL A 16 -2.38 5.19 0.04
CA VAL A 16 -1.78 6.23 -0.81
C VAL A 16 -2.63 6.50 -2.04
N LYS A 17 -3.12 5.45 -2.74
CA LYS A 17 -4.01 5.62 -3.89
C LYS A 17 -5.32 6.31 -3.55
N ALA A 18 -5.92 6.00 -2.40
CA ALA A 18 -7.14 6.66 -1.93
C ALA A 18 -6.89 8.17 -1.71
N TYR A 19 -5.81 8.52 -1.02
CA TYR A 19 -5.42 9.92 -0.84
C TYR A 19 -5.20 10.64 -2.17
N LEU A 20 -4.49 10.01 -3.12
CA LEU A 20 -4.28 10.60 -4.46
C LEU A 20 -5.58 10.79 -5.24
N SER A 21 -6.55 9.89 -5.06
CA SER A 21 -7.89 10.00 -5.66
C SER A 21 -8.66 11.19 -5.10
N GLU A 22 -8.59 11.43 -3.79
CA GLU A 22 -9.21 12.59 -3.13
C GLU A 22 -8.54 13.91 -3.54
N HIS A 23 -7.23 13.86 -3.84
CA HIS A 23 -6.42 15.02 -4.22
C HIS A 23 -6.13 15.10 -5.72
N ARG A 24 -7.01 14.52 -6.56
CA ARG A 24 -6.77 14.30 -8.00
C ARG A 24 -6.37 15.57 -8.75
N GLN A 25 -6.97 16.71 -8.40
CA GLN A 25 -6.65 18.03 -8.95
C GLN A 25 -5.17 18.42 -8.81
N ARG A 26 -4.51 18.04 -7.70
CA ARG A 26 -3.10 18.36 -7.45
C ARG A 26 -2.16 17.61 -8.41
N MET A 27 -2.59 16.51 -9.02
CA MET A 27 -1.77 15.78 -10.01
C MET A 27 -1.58 16.54 -11.34
N PHE A 28 -2.47 17.49 -11.62
CA PHE A 28 -2.49 18.26 -12.87
C PHE A 28 -2.14 19.75 -12.68
N SER A 29 -1.77 20.16 -11.46
CA SER A 29 -1.41 21.54 -11.15
C SER A 29 0.03 21.64 -10.66
N GLN A 30 0.83 22.50 -11.30
CA GLN A 30 2.19 22.81 -10.85
C GLN A 30 2.16 23.67 -9.57
N GLY A 31 1.18 24.57 -9.45
CA GLY A 31 1.13 25.55 -8.37
C GLY A 31 2.40 26.42 -8.36
N SER A 32 3.00 26.56 -7.18
CA SER A 32 4.23 27.33 -6.95
C SER A 32 5.53 26.54 -7.14
N HIS A 33 5.46 25.25 -7.50
CA HIS A 33 6.65 24.42 -7.69
C HIS A 33 7.38 24.77 -9.00
N ARG A 34 8.66 24.41 -9.10
CA ARG A 34 9.49 24.71 -10.28
C ARG A 34 9.12 23.83 -11.48
N SER A 35 8.51 22.67 -11.25
CA SER A 35 8.06 21.76 -12.30
C SER A 35 6.86 20.90 -11.87
N MET A 36 6.16 20.34 -12.85
CA MET A 36 5.12 19.34 -12.63
C MET A 36 5.63 18.10 -11.88
N THR A 37 6.88 17.67 -12.14
CA THR A 37 7.48 16.52 -11.45
C THR A 37 7.65 16.80 -9.97
N GLU A 38 8.17 17.98 -9.62
CA GLU A 38 8.35 18.39 -8.23
C GLU A 38 7.00 18.48 -7.49
N ALA A 39 5.98 19.09 -8.12
CA ALA A 39 4.64 19.16 -7.55
C ALA A 39 4.05 17.77 -7.27
N ARG A 40 4.26 16.80 -8.17
CA ARG A 40 3.80 15.41 -8.02
C ARG A 40 4.59 14.64 -6.97
N MET A 41 5.90 14.87 -6.85
CA MET A 41 6.72 14.27 -5.79
C MET A 41 6.29 14.75 -4.41
N CYS A 42 6.05 16.05 -4.25
CA CYS A 42 5.52 16.63 -3.01
C CYS A 42 4.14 16.04 -2.67
N LEU A 43 3.24 15.91 -3.66
CA LEU A 43 1.95 15.25 -3.47
C LEU A 43 2.09 13.77 -3.03
N LEU A 44 3.04 13.03 -3.60
CA LEU A 44 3.29 11.63 -3.21
C LEU A 44 3.85 11.52 -1.78
N GLU A 45 4.70 12.46 -1.37
CA GLU A 45 5.23 12.54 -0.01
C GLU A 45 4.12 12.85 1.00
N ASP A 46 3.26 13.83 0.71
CA ASP A 46 2.06 14.11 1.51
C ASP A 46 1.17 12.87 1.63
N ALA A 47 0.92 12.18 0.51
CA ALA A 47 0.09 10.98 0.49
C ALA A 47 0.69 9.86 1.33
N ALA A 48 2.01 9.66 1.26
CA ALA A 48 2.73 8.70 2.07
C ALA A 48 2.66 9.04 3.55
N ASN A 49 2.94 10.29 3.93
CA ASN A 49 2.90 10.78 5.31
C ASN A 49 1.49 10.67 5.91
N SER A 50 0.45 11.01 5.14
CA SER A 50 -0.94 10.85 5.58
C SER A 50 -1.36 9.38 5.71
N SER A 51 -0.72 8.47 4.97
CA SER A 51 -1.11 7.06 4.91
C SER A 51 -0.30 6.15 5.84
N ILE A 52 0.89 6.58 6.28
CA ILE A 52 1.85 5.72 6.99
C ILE A 52 1.29 5.14 8.29
N GLY A 53 0.30 5.79 8.91
CA GLY A 53 -0.39 5.30 10.10
C GLY A 53 -1.07 3.93 9.92
N CYS A 54 -1.30 3.47 8.68
CA CYS A 54 -1.81 2.12 8.45
C CYS A 54 -0.75 1.03 8.74
N MET A 55 0.55 1.37 8.71
CA MET A 55 1.66 0.46 9.00
C MET A 55 1.84 0.26 10.50
N ASN A 56 0.87 -0.38 11.15
CA ASN A 56 0.88 -0.63 12.58
C ASN A 56 1.17 -2.12 12.89
N ARG A 57 1.43 -2.40 14.17
CA ARG A 57 1.72 -3.76 14.67
C ARG A 57 0.62 -4.76 14.31
N HIS A 58 -0.64 -4.35 14.35
CA HIS A 58 -1.76 -5.24 14.04
C HIS A 58 -1.73 -5.68 12.57
N LEU A 59 -1.44 -4.76 11.65
CA LEU A 59 -1.29 -5.10 10.23
C LEU A 59 -0.14 -6.08 10.02
N VAL A 60 1.03 -5.82 10.61
CA VAL A 60 2.22 -6.69 10.47
C VAL A 60 1.92 -8.11 10.98
N VAL A 61 1.32 -8.23 12.16
CA VAL A 61 0.93 -9.53 12.73
C VAL A 61 -0.10 -10.23 11.85
N SER A 62 -1.10 -9.50 11.35
CA SER A 62 -2.11 -10.06 10.46
C SER A 62 -1.51 -10.60 9.16
N MET A 63 -0.55 -9.89 8.56
CA MET A 63 0.12 -10.34 7.33
C MET A 63 1.05 -11.53 7.60
N ALA A 64 1.72 -11.57 8.76
CA ALA A 64 2.53 -12.71 9.16
C ALA A 64 1.68 -13.99 9.32
N LEU A 65 0.53 -13.88 9.99
CA LEU A 65 -0.41 -15.00 10.14
C LEU A 65 -1.00 -15.43 8.79
N HIS A 66 -1.33 -14.48 7.90
CA HIS A 66 -1.79 -14.80 6.55
C HIS A 66 -0.74 -15.59 5.77
N CYS A 67 0.52 -15.15 5.77
CA CYS A 67 1.60 -15.88 5.09
C CYS A 67 1.84 -17.26 5.71
N GLN A 68 1.80 -17.39 7.05
CA GLN A 68 1.94 -18.68 7.72
C GLN A 68 0.87 -19.68 7.27
N ARG A 69 -0.40 -19.24 7.19
CA ARG A 69 -1.50 -20.08 6.69
C ARG A 69 -1.28 -20.48 5.23
N ALA A 70 -0.95 -19.51 4.38
CA ALA A 70 -0.66 -19.79 2.97
C ALA A 70 0.49 -20.79 2.78
N VAL A 71 1.53 -20.75 3.63
CA VAL A 71 2.59 -21.78 3.64
C VAL A 71 2.04 -23.14 4.07
N ALA A 72 1.25 -23.19 5.13
CA ALA A 72 0.67 -24.45 5.63
C ALA A 72 -0.26 -25.11 4.60
N ASP A 73 -1.08 -24.32 3.91
CA ASP A 73 -1.99 -24.79 2.86
C ASP A 73 -1.20 -25.29 1.64
N ALA A 74 -0.15 -24.55 1.24
CA ALA A 74 0.76 -24.98 0.18
C ALA A 74 1.47 -26.31 0.51
N LEU A 75 1.87 -26.52 1.76
CA LEU A 75 2.47 -27.79 2.21
C LEU A 75 1.50 -28.97 2.13
N LYS A 76 0.19 -28.71 2.22
CA LYS A 76 -0.87 -29.72 2.05
C LYS A 76 -1.29 -29.90 0.60
N MET A 77 -0.65 -29.20 -0.35
CA MET A 77 -1.06 -29.17 -1.76
C MET A 77 -2.50 -28.64 -1.94
N GLU A 78 -2.96 -27.78 -1.04
CA GLU A 78 -4.25 -27.10 -1.20
C GLU A 78 -4.13 -26.03 -2.30
N ASP A 79 -5.17 -25.91 -3.12
CA ASP A 79 -5.20 -24.94 -4.20
C ASP A 79 -5.20 -23.50 -3.67
N MET A 80 -4.36 -22.66 -4.26
CA MET A 80 -4.31 -21.25 -3.91
C MET A 80 -5.56 -20.52 -4.43
N GLN A 81 -6.34 -19.96 -3.52
CA GLN A 81 -7.47 -19.09 -3.88
C GLN A 81 -6.95 -17.72 -4.33
N TYR A 82 -7.19 -17.36 -5.58
CA TYR A 82 -6.77 -16.08 -6.17
C TYR A 82 -7.97 -15.20 -6.46
N GLY A 83 -8.04 -14.04 -5.78
CA GLY A 83 -9.16 -13.11 -5.90
C GLY A 83 -10.40 -13.58 -5.14
N ALA A 84 -11.03 -12.65 -4.43
CA ALA A 84 -12.38 -12.77 -3.90
C ALA A 84 -13.22 -11.64 -4.50
#